data_AF-A0A381S5G9-F1
#
_entry.id   AF-A0A381S5G9-F1
#
_cell.length_a   1.000
_cell.length_b   1.000
_cell.length_c   1.000
_cell.angle_alpha   90.00
_cell.angle_beta   90.00
_cell.angle_gamma   90.00
#
_symmetry.space_group_name_H-M   'P 1'
#
loop_
_entity.id
_entity.type
_entity.pdbx_description
1 polymer ?
#
loop_
_entity_poly.entity_id
_entity_poly.type
_entity_poly.pdbx_seq_one_letter_code
_entity_poly.pdbx_strand_id
1 'polypeptide(L)' 'MVKIKISKTLEAKIRKGYPWVFKYQLENVVTEGSSSLAVCYDHKNRFLAIGLWDPDSDLCFRVLNL' A
#
# COMPACT_ATOMS: atom_id res chain seq x y z
N MET A 1 -11.22 2.86 -6.98
CA MET A 1 -10.42 2.82 -5.73
C MET A 1 -9.19 1.96 -5.98
N VAL A 2 -8.00 2.50 -5.71
CA VAL A 2 -6.74 1.80 -5.96
C VAL A 2 -6.54 0.68 -4.95
N LYS A 3 -6.09 -0.49 -5.42
CA LYS A 3 -5.78 -1.65 -4.57
C LYS A 3 -4.30 -1.97 -4.70
N ILE A 4 -3.61 -2.01 -3.57
CA ILE A 4 -2.22 -2.40 -3.51
C ILE A 4 -2.07 -3.63 -2.62
N LYS A 5 -1.13 -4.50 -2.98
CA LYS A 5 -0.81 -5.73 -2.27
C LYS A 5 0.66 -5.71 -1.91
N ILE A 6 0.97 -6.15 -0.70
CA ILE A 6 2.33 -6.15 -0.17
C ILE A 6 2.72 -7.51 0.41
N SER A 7 4.02 -7.71 0.55
CA SER A 7 4.57 -8.90 1.17
C SER A 7 4.25 -9.03 2.66
N LYS A 8 4.30 -10.27 3.15
CA LYS A 8 4.20 -10.61 4.58
C LYS A 8 5.20 -9.83 5.44
N THR A 9 6.41 -9.58 4.92
CA THR A 9 7.46 -8.85 5.63
C THR A 9 7.08 -7.38 5.80
N LEU A 10 6.53 -6.75 4.76
CA LEU A 10 6.10 -5.36 4.83
C LEU A 10 4.82 -5.20 5.67
N GLU A 11 3.89 -6.17 5.61
CA GLU A 11 2.73 -6.25 6.50
C GLU A 11 3.18 -6.17 7.98
N ALA A 12 4.16 -6.97 8.37
CA ALA A 12 4.67 -6.99 9.74
C ALA A 12 5.32 -5.65 10.15
N LYS A 13 5.95 -4.93 9.22
CA LYS A 13 6.50 -3.59 9.46
C LYS A 13 5.39 -2.56 9.65
N ILE A 14 4.37 -2.58 8.79
CA ILE A 14 3.22 -1.66 8.87
C ILE A 14 2.49 -1.81 10.20
N ARG A 15 2.24 -3.05 10.64
CA ARG A 15 1.62 -3.33 11.95
C ARG A 15 2.45 -2.84 13.13
N LYS A 16 3.77 -2.63 12.96
CA LYS A 16 4.68 -2.06 13.96
C LYS A 16 4.80 -0.53 13.86
N GLY A 17 4.00 0.12 13.02
CA GLY A 17 3.97 1.57 12.88
C GLY A 17 4.83 2.13 11.75
N TYR A 18 5.40 1.29 10.87
CA TYR A 18 6.09 1.77 9.67
C TYR A 18 5.07 2.17 8.59
N PRO A 19 4.86 3.47 8.30
CA PRO A 19 3.70 3.90 7.53
C PRO A 19 3.96 3.95 6.02
N TRP A 20 5.16 3.61 5.57
CA TRP A 20 5.64 3.86 4.21
C TRP A 20 5.62 2.60 3.35
N VAL A 21 5.18 2.73 2.11
CA VAL A 21 5.25 1.67 1.10
C VAL A 21 5.81 2.27 -0.18
N PHE A 22 6.86 1.64 -0.69
CA PHE A 22 7.53 2.05 -1.92
C PHE A 22 7.04 1.26 -3.14
N LYS A 23 7.16 1.85 -4.34
CA LYS A 23 6.70 1.26 -5.61
C LYS A 23 7.30 -0.12 -5.87
N TYR A 24 8.58 -0.32 -5.56
CA TYR A 24 9.27 -1.62 -5.70
C TYR A 24 8.78 -2.71 -4.72
N GLN A 25 8.01 -2.35 -3.69
CA GLN A 25 7.49 -3.28 -2.68
C GLN A 25 6.09 -3.80 -3.00
N LEU A 26 5.48 -3.32 -4.08
CA LEU A 26 4.16 -3.75 -4.53
C LEU A 26 4.24 -5.14 -5.18
N GLU A 27 3.34 -6.03 -4.79
CA GLU A 27 3.25 -7.40 -5.35
C GLU A 27 2.31 -7.49 -6.55
N ASN A 28 1.55 -6.44 -6.84
CA ASN A 28 0.61 -6.39 -7.95
C ASN A 28 0.88 -5.20 -8.87
N VAL A 29 0.52 -5.38 -10.15
CA VAL A 29 0.43 -4.25 -11.07
C VAL A 29 -0.75 -3.39 -10.63
N VAL A 30 -0.48 -2.11 -10.38
CA VAL A 30 -1.49 -1.12 -10.02
C VAL A 30 -1.72 -0.26 -11.25
N THR A 31 -2.94 -0.23 -11.76
CA THR A 31 -3.28 0.69 -12.84
C THR A 31 -3.25 2.12 -12.30
N GLU A 32 -2.44 2.97 -12.93
CA GLU A 32 -2.30 4.37 -12.57
C GLU A 32 -3.66 5.07 -12.78
N GLY A 33 -4.26 5.50 -11.67
CA GLY A 33 -5.49 6.28 -11.67
C GLY A 33 -5.31 7.45 -10.72
N SER A 34 -5.92 8.59 -11.03
CA SER A 34 -5.87 9.84 -10.25
C SER A 34 -6.60 9.78 -8.90
N SER A 35 -6.62 8.62 -8.24
CA SER A 35 -7.24 8.44 -6.93
C SER A 35 -6.24 8.81 -5.85
N SER A 36 -6.56 9.79 -5.01
CA SER A 36 -5.69 10.21 -3.89
C SER A 36 -5.62 9.18 -2.75
N LEU A 37 -6.46 8.13 -2.80
CA LEU A 37 -6.55 7.08 -1.78
C LEU A 37 -6.41 5.69 -2.39
N ALA A 38 -5.80 4.79 -1.62
CA ALA A 38 -5.71 3.37 -1.90
C ALA A 38 -6.01 2.51 -0.66
N VAL A 39 -6.39 1.26 -0.92
CA VAL A 39 -6.50 0.22 0.10
C VAL A 39 -5.35 -0.76 -0.07
N CYS A 40 -4.63 -0.98 1.03
CA CYS A 40 -3.56 -1.94 1.15
C CYS A 40 -4.10 -3.28 1.63
N TYR A 41 -3.70 -4.33 0.93
CA TYR A 41 -4.01 -5.71 1.22
C TYR A 41 -2.73 -6.47 1.57
N ASP A 42 -2.85 -7.41 2.50
CA ASP A 42 -1.75 -8.32 2.81
C ASP A 42 -1.54 -9.37 1.70
N HIS A 43 -0.47 -10.15 1.82
CA HIS A 43 -0.13 -11.24 0.91
C HIS A 43 -1.26 -12.28 0.76
N LYS A 44 -2.18 -12.40 1.73
CA LYS A 44 -3.36 -13.27 1.73
C LYS A 44 -4.63 -12.59 1.19
N ASN A 45 -4.48 -11.39 0.61
CA ASN A 45 -5.57 -10.59 0.07
C ASN A 45 -6.60 -10.15 1.13
N ARG A 46 -6.16 -9.99 2.38
CA ARG A 46 -6.99 -9.45 3.48
C ARG A 46 -6.72 -7.96 3.63
N PHE A 47 -7.75 -7.22 4.02
CA PHE A 47 -7.61 -5.80 4.34
C PHE A 47 -6.52 -5.58 5.39
N LEU A 48 -5.63 -4.61 5.15
CA LEU A 48 -4.54 -4.26 6.04
C LEU A 48 -4.54 -2.80 6.44
N ALA A 49 -4.82 -1.88 5.51
CA ALA A 49 -4.76 -0.46 5.76
C ALA A 49 -5.46 0.35 4.66
N ILE A 50 -5.85 1.58 4.97
CA ILE A 50 -6.17 2.63 4.01
C ILE A 50 -5.13 3.74 4.10
N GLY A 51 -4.83 4.38 2.97
CA GLY A 51 -3.78 5.40 2.92
C GLY A 51 -3.81 6.27 1.69
N LEU A 52 -2.93 7.28 1.72
CA LEU A 52 -2.68 8.18 0.60
C LEU A 52 -1.95 7.42 -0.51
N TRP A 53 -2.33 7.69 -1.75
CA TRP A 53 -1.75 7.10 -2.94
C TRP A 53 -1.15 8.18 -3.85
N ASP A 54 0.09 7.95 -4.27
CA ASP A 54 0.83 8.79 -5.20
C ASP A 54 1.51 7.87 -6.24
N PRO A 55 0.95 7.70 -7.45
CA PRO A 55 1.51 6.79 -8.45
C PRO A 55 2.85 7.28 -9.04
N ASP A 56 3.12 8.58 -8.94
CA ASP A 56 4.27 9.26 -9.56
C ASP A 56 5.50 9.28 -8.62
N SER A 57 5.30 8.97 -7.34
CA SER A 57 6.36 8.89 -6.33
C SER A 57 6.86 7.47 -6.11
N ASP A 58 8.17 7.32 -5.85
CA ASP A 58 8.72 6.06 -5.35
C ASP A 58 8.13 5.68 -4.00
N LEU A 59 7.81 6.66 -3.15
CA LEU A 59 7.01 6.49 -1.93
C LEU A 59 5.53 6.57 -2.29
N CYS A 60 5.05 5.54 -2.96
CA CYS A 60 3.74 5.58 -3.60
C CYS A 60 2.54 5.45 -2.63
N PHE A 61 2.77 5.02 -1.39
CA PHE A 61 1.69 4.88 -0.41
C PHE A 61 2.09 5.21 1.02
N ARG A 62 1.20 5.92 1.73
CA ARG A 62 1.34 6.26 3.15
C ARG A 62 0.10 5.84 3.94
N VAL A 63 0.30 4.99 4.94
CA VAL A 63 -0.75 4.50 5.84
C VAL A 63 -1.39 5.66 6.61
N LEU A 64 -2.73 5.71 6.60
CA LEU A 64 -3.53 6.62 7.43
C LEU A 64 -4.25 5.86 8.56
N ASN A 65 -4.73 4.65 8.28
CA ASN A 65 -5.45 3.79 9.23
C ASN A 65 -5.27 2.31 8.88
N LEU A 66 -5.38 1.41 9.88
CA LEU A 66 -5.15 -0.04 9.79
C LEU A 66 -6.44 -0.86 9.83
#